data_AF-A0A1F4CLQ6-F1
#
_entry.id   AF-A0A1F4CLQ6-F1
#
_cell.length_a   1.000
_cell.length_b   1.000
_cell.length_c   1.000
_cell.angle_alpha   90.00
_cell.angle_beta   90.00
_cell.angle_gamma   90.00
#
_symmetry.space_group_name_H-M   'P 1'
#
loop_
_entity.id
_entity.type
_entity.pdbx_description
1 polymer ?
#
loop_
_entity_poly.entity_id
_entity_poly.type
_entity_poly.pdbx_seq_one_letter_code
_entity_poly.pdbx_strand_id
1 'polypeptide(L)'
;MEFPERFRTRRLLLTRIGRSDLDDLIRMRSDRPLGQVLGSMRPDNVAAGRVMAKTGFAYERDLVHAGEPRMLYRLTADAWRIAPVSRPASQVHGAVELQAI
;
A
#
# COMPACT_ATOMS: atom_id res chain seq x y z
N MET A 1 -6.92 -9.65 19.69
CA MET A 1 -6.98 -8.25 19.21
C MET A 1 -8.05 -8.19 18.13
N GLU A 2 -9.13 -7.47 18.38
CA GLU A 2 -10.27 -7.37 17.45
C GLU A 2 -10.02 -6.24 16.46
N PHE A 3 -10.05 -6.53 15.16
CA PHE A 3 -9.83 -5.53 14.12
C PHE A 3 -11.16 -4.84 13.77
N PRO A 4 -11.24 -3.51 13.73
CA PRO A 4 -12.50 -2.81 13.53
C PRO A 4 -13.02 -2.97 12.09
N GLU A 5 -14.33 -3.21 11.94
CA GLU A 5 -15.02 -3.27 10.65
C GLU A 5 -14.93 -1.95 9.87
N ARG A 6 -14.83 -0.82 10.58
CA ARG A 6 -14.70 0.51 10.02
C ARG A 6 -13.73 1.35 10.84
N PHE A 7 -12.90 2.11 10.15
CA PHE A 7 -11.98 3.05 10.76
C PHE A 7 -12.12 4.41 10.07
N ARG A 8 -12.34 5.47 10.86
CA ARG A 8 -12.56 6.82 10.35
C ARG A 8 -11.63 7.82 11.03
N THR A 9 -11.05 8.70 10.22
CA THR A 9 -10.35 9.91 10.64
C THR A 9 -10.93 11.11 9.90
N ARG A 10 -10.41 12.31 10.15
CA ARG A 10 -10.79 13.51 9.40
C ARG A 10 -10.53 13.37 7.89
N ARG A 11 -9.54 12.57 7.47
CA ARG A 11 -9.08 12.49 6.06
C ARG A 11 -9.26 11.11 5.44
N LEU A 12 -9.71 10.13 6.20
CA LEU A 12 -9.74 8.75 5.78
C LEU A 12 -10.98 8.06 6.31
N LEU A 13 -11.64 7.31 5.44
CA LEU A 13 -12.63 6.32 5.79
C LEU A 13 -12.17 4.99 5.21
N LEU A 14 -11.98 4.00 6.08
CA LEU A 14 -11.64 2.63 5.72
C LEU A 14 -12.75 1.72 6.20
N THR A 15 -13.10 0.76 5.34
CA THR A 15 -13.96 -0.37 5.69
C THR A 15 -13.15 -1.63 5.49
N ARG A 16 -13.36 -2.64 6.35
CA ARG A 16 -12.74 -3.94 6.15
C ARG A 16 -13.18 -4.51 4.80
N ILE A 17 -12.21 -4.95 4.00
CA ILE A 17 -12.45 -5.67 2.76
C ILE A 17 -13.14 -7.01 3.08
N GLY A 18 -14.30 -7.23 2.48
CA GLY A 18 -15.07 -8.47 2.53
C GLY A 18 -15.03 -9.23 1.21
N ARG A 19 -15.68 -10.40 1.19
CA ARG A 19 -15.73 -11.26 -0.01
C ARG A 19 -16.50 -10.62 -1.17
N SER A 20 -17.47 -9.75 -0.88
CA SER A 20 -18.23 -9.00 -1.88
C SER A 20 -17.36 -7.99 -2.66
N ASP A 21 -16.25 -7.55 -2.09
CA ASP A 21 -15.35 -6.58 -2.73
C ASP A 21 -14.40 -7.25 -3.71
N LEU A 22 -14.39 -8.59 -3.78
CA LEU A 22 -13.43 -9.35 -4.59
C LEU A 22 -13.51 -8.99 -6.07
N ASP A 23 -14.72 -8.83 -6.61
CA ASP A 23 -14.90 -8.50 -8.03
C ASP A 23 -14.35 -7.10 -8.33
N ASP A 24 -14.56 -6.14 -7.43
CA ASP A 24 -13.99 -4.81 -7.53
C ASP A 24 -12.46 -4.84 -7.41
N LEU A 25 -11.89 -5.65 -6.52
CA LEU A 25 -10.44 -5.80 -6.37
C LEU A 25 -9.80 -6.47 -7.60
N ILE A 26 -10.44 -7.48 -8.16
CA ILE A 26 -10.01 -8.14 -9.41
C ILE A 26 -10.08 -7.12 -10.55
N ARG A 27 -11.17 -6.36 -10.65
CA ARG A 27 -11.32 -5.31 -11.65
C ARG A 27 -10.25 -4.24 -11.48
N MET A 28 -10.02 -3.71 -10.28
CA MET A 28 -8.96 -2.72 -10.03
C MET A 28 -7.57 -3.24 -10.39
N ARG A 29 -7.31 -4.55 -10.21
CA ARG A 29 -6.05 -5.18 -10.63
C ARG A 29 -5.95 -5.35 -12.14
N SER A 30 -7.07 -5.53 -12.82
CA SER A 30 -7.14 -5.90 -14.25
C SER A 30 -7.45 -4.72 -15.17
N ASP A 31 -8.02 -3.64 -14.64
CA ASP A 31 -8.45 -2.48 -15.41
C ASP A 31 -7.27 -1.57 -15.76
N ARG A 32 -7.13 -1.38 -17.07
CA ARG A 32 -6.21 -0.52 -17.83
C ARG A 32 -4.72 -0.65 -17.47
N PRO A 33 -3.88 -1.11 -18.41
CA PRO A 33 -2.44 -1.13 -18.21
C PRO A 33 -1.92 0.31 -18.33
N LEU A 34 -1.96 1.06 -17.23
CA LEU A 34 -0.96 2.09 -17.06
C LEU A 34 0.37 1.34 -17.06
N GLY A 35 1.15 1.44 -18.14
CA GLY A 35 2.46 0.79 -18.23
C GLY A 35 3.35 1.16 -17.04
N GLN A 36 3.09 2.34 -16.45
CA GLN A 36 3.68 2.80 -15.21
C GLN A 36 2.77 3.80 -14.48
N VAL A 37 2.93 3.87 -13.16
CA VAL A 37 2.39 4.91 -12.28
C VAL A 37 3.56 5.67 -11.68
N LEU A 38 3.46 7.00 -11.66
CA LEU A 38 4.42 7.89 -11.01
C LEU A 38 3.83 8.44 -9.72
N GLY A 39 4.55 8.26 -8.62
CA GLY A 39 4.24 8.85 -7.32
C GLY A 39 5.19 10.01 -7.04
N SER A 40 4.68 11.18 -6.68
CA SER A 40 5.51 12.30 -6.23
C SER A 40 5.09 12.75 -4.84
N MET A 41 6.05 12.97 -3.95
CA MET A 41 5.77 13.42 -2.59
C MET A 41 6.86 14.37 -2.09
N ARG A 42 6.55 15.21 -1.10
CA ARG A 42 7.57 15.99 -0.40
C ARG A 42 8.49 15.06 0.42
N PRO A 43 9.79 15.36 0.55
CA PRO A 43 10.72 14.55 1.35
C PRO A 43 10.31 14.37 2.81
N ASP A 44 9.63 15.35 3.40
CA ASP A 44 9.19 15.34 4.80
C ASP A 44 7.95 14.46 5.05
N ASN A 45 7.28 13.97 4.01
CA ASN A 45 6.11 13.11 4.15
C ASN A 45 6.51 11.62 4.31
N VAL A 46 7.20 11.32 5.39
CA VAL A 46 7.72 9.97 5.71
C VAL A 46 6.62 8.90 5.67
N ALA A 47 5.38 9.25 6.05
CA ALA A 47 4.25 8.33 6.00
C ALA A 47 3.92 7.89 4.57
N ALA A 48 3.85 8.84 3.62
CA ALA A 48 3.66 8.51 2.20
C ALA A 48 4.85 7.71 1.66
N GLY A 49 6.08 8.03 2.06
CA GLY A 49 7.28 7.29 1.64
C GLY A 49 7.22 5.82 2.03
N ARG A 50 6.75 5.52 3.25
CA ARG A 50 6.50 4.15 3.72
C ARG A 50 5.42 3.44 2.90
N VAL A 51 4.36 4.14 2.50
CA VAL A 51 3.31 3.57 1.65
C VAL A 51 3.88 3.22 0.28
N MET A 52 4.59 4.15 -0.36
CA MET A 52 5.22 3.94 -1.67
C MET A 52 6.12 2.69 -1.65
N ALA A 53 7.01 2.59 -0.67
CA ALA A 53 7.89 1.43 -0.51
C ALA A 53 7.10 0.13 -0.31
N LYS A 54 6.07 0.14 0.56
CA LYS A 54 5.24 -1.05 0.84
C LYS A 54 4.39 -1.49 -0.33
N THR A 55 3.98 -0.58 -1.20
CA THR A 55 3.18 -0.88 -2.39
C THR A 55 4.05 -1.22 -3.61
N GLY A 56 5.37 -1.29 -3.45
CA GLY A 56 6.30 -1.73 -4.49
C GLY A 56 6.77 -0.61 -5.43
N PHE A 57 6.51 0.66 -5.11
CA PHE A 57 7.13 1.75 -5.86
C PHE A 57 8.63 1.83 -5.56
N ALA A 58 9.44 1.95 -6.61
CA ALA A 58 10.86 2.23 -6.51
C ALA A 58 11.12 3.74 -6.52
N TYR A 59 12.00 4.22 -5.64
CA TYR A 59 12.52 5.58 -5.74
C TYR A 59 13.32 5.72 -7.03
N GLU A 60 13.11 6.83 -7.75
CA GLU A 60 13.80 7.10 -9.00
C GLU A 60 14.80 8.25 -8.86
N ARG A 61 14.33 9.40 -8.38
CA ARG A 61 15.15 10.60 -8.21
C ARG A 61 14.43 11.67 -7.38
N ASP A 62 15.20 12.65 -6.94
CA ASP A 62 14.69 13.92 -6.48
C ASP A 62 14.37 14.82 -7.67
N LEU A 63 13.36 15.68 -7.51
CA LEU A 63 12.98 16.69 -8.48
C LEU A 63 12.44 17.94 -7.77
N VAL A 64 12.43 19.06 -8.48
CA VAL A 64 11.74 20.27 -8.04
C VAL A 64 10.44 20.38 -8.85
N HIS A 65 9.31 20.50 -8.16
CA HIS A 65 8.00 20.73 -8.78
C HIS A 65 7.32 21.91 -8.12
N ALA A 66 6.96 22.92 -8.91
CA ALA A 66 6.41 24.19 -8.44
C ALA A 66 7.29 24.87 -7.36
N GLY A 67 8.62 24.84 -7.55
CA GLY A 67 9.59 25.42 -6.60
C GLY A 67 9.85 24.58 -5.35
N GLU A 68 9.13 23.48 -5.17
CA GLU A 68 9.22 22.63 -3.97
C GLU A 68 9.99 21.35 -4.26
N PRO A 69 10.88 20.90 -3.35
CA PRO A 69 11.55 19.61 -3.48
C PRO A 69 10.53 18.47 -3.38
N ARG A 70 10.68 17.48 -4.25
CA ARG A 70 9.87 16.26 -4.31
C ARG A 70 10.77 15.06 -4.55
N MET A 71 10.37 13.94 -3.99
CA MET A 71 10.90 12.62 -4.36
C MET A 71 9.95 11.99 -5.37
N LEU A 72 10.51 11.49 -6.47
CA LEU A 72 9.78 10.76 -7.51
C LEU A 72 9.96 9.27 -7.32
N TYR A 73 8.84 8.57 -7.44
CA TYR A 73 8.73 7.13 -7.33
C TYR A 73 8.05 6.58 -8.57
N ARG A 74 8.43 5.37 -8.99
CA ARG A 74 7.84 4.67 -10.14
C ARG A 74 7.39 3.27 -9.74
N LEU A 75 6.21 2.89 -10.21
CA LEU A 75 5.72 1.52 -10.20
C LEU A 75 5.37 1.13 -11.64
N THR A 76 6.04 0.12 -12.19
CA THR A 76 5.68 -0.40 -13.52
C THR A 76 4.60 -1.47 -13.39
N ALA A 77 3.84 -1.69 -14.46
CA ALA A 77 2.84 -2.75 -14.48
C ALA A 77 3.47 -4.13 -14.24
N ASP A 78 4.68 -4.37 -14.75
CA ASP A 78 5.41 -5.61 -14.54
C ASP A 78 5.79 -5.79 -13.07
N ALA A 79 6.39 -4.75 -12.46
CA ALA A 79 6.74 -4.75 -11.04
C ALA A 79 5.50 -4.97 -10.15
N TRP A 80 4.35 -4.38 -10.52
CA TRP A 80 3.09 -4.58 -9.82
C TRP A 80 2.54 -6.01 -9.97
N ARG A 81 2.62 -6.60 -11.16
CA ARG A 81 2.12 -7.96 -11.41
C ARG A 81 2.93 -9.03 -10.69
N ILE A 82 4.24 -8.84 -10.58
CA ILE A 82 5.17 -9.79 -9.92
C ILE A 82 5.37 -9.52 -8.44
N ALA A 83 4.90 -8.36 -7.92
CA ALA A 83 5.02 -8.04 -6.52
C ALA A 83 4.38 -9.17 -5.69
N PRO A 84 5.10 -9.74 -4.72
CA PRO A 84 4.52 -10.76 -3.87
C PRO A 84 3.30 -10.14 -3.19
N VAL A 85 2.14 -10.78 -3.35
CA VAL A 85 1.00 -10.47 -2.50
C VAL A 85 1.44 -10.83 -1.10
N SER A 86 1.82 -9.82 -0.31
CA SER A 86 2.13 -9.99 1.11
C SER A 86 0.93 -10.67 1.74
N ARG A 87 1.00 -12.00 1.91
CA ARG A 87 -0.04 -12.77 2.57
C ARG A 87 -0.14 -12.22 4.00
N PRO A 88 -1.31 -11.78 4.47
CA PRO A 88 -1.45 -11.54 5.89
C PRO A 88 -1.18 -12.86 6.63
N ALA A 89 -0.65 -12.74 7.84
CA ALA A 89 -0.29 -13.82 8.75
C ALA A 89 -1.50 -14.64 9.23
N SER A 90 -2.25 -15.27 8.32
CA SER A 90 -3.25 -16.29 8.65
C SER A 90 -2.65 -17.69 8.70
N GLN A 91 -1.32 -17.80 8.60
CA GLN A 91 -0.57 -19.02 8.90
C GLN A 91 0.02 -18.92 10.31
N VAL A 92 -0.84 -18.77 11.31
CA VAL A 92 -0.49 -19.00 12.72
C VAL A 92 -1.54 -19.95 13.30
N HIS A 93 -1.52 -21.19 12.82
CA HIS A 93 -1.95 -22.32 13.63
C HIS A 93 -0.70 -22.88 14.30
N GLY A 94 -0.67 -22.84 15.63
CA GLY A 94 0.36 -23.48 16.43
C GLY A 94 1.07 -22.53 17.40
N ALA A 95 0.57 -22.55 18.65
CA ALA A 95 1.30 -22.39 19.91
C ALA A 95 2.49 -21.41 19.97
N VAL A 96 2.31 -20.30 20.70
CA VAL A 96 3.31 -19.85 21.68
C VAL A 96 2.58 -19.27 22.89
N GLU A 97 2.68 -19.99 24.01
CA GLU A 97 2.30 -19.60 25.34
C GLU A 97 3.24 -18.48 25.83
N LEU A 98 2.71 -17.37 26.33
CA LEU A 98 3.51 -16.36 27.02
C LEU A 98 2.86 -16.02 28.36
N GLN A 99 3.56 -16.50 29.40
CA GLN A 99 3.31 -16.21 30.81
C GLN A 99 3.50 -14.72 31.12
N ALA A 100 2.78 -14.33 32.15
CA ALA A 100 2.63 -12.98 32.70
C ALA A 100 3.93 -12.36 33.22
N ILE A 101 3.98 -11.03 33.17
CA ILE A 101 4.42 -10.17 34.27
C ILE A 101 3.39 -9.04 34.38
#